data_AF-A0A7I7K5F1-F1
#
_entry.id   AF-A0A7I7K5F1-F1
#
_cell.length_a   1.000
_cell.length_b   1.000
_cell.length_c   1.000
_cell.angle_alpha   90.00
_cell.angle_beta   90.00
_cell.angle_gamma   90.00
#
_symmetry.space_group_name_H-M   'P 1'
#
loop_
_entity.id
_entity.type
_entity.pdbx_description
1 polymer ?
#
loop_
_entity_poly.entity_id
_entity_poly.type
_entity_poly.pdbx_seq_one_letter_code
_entity_poly.pdbx_strand_id
1 'polypeptide(L)'
;MGDPRRRVPRTDALLADPRLAKAAERLGRTLVKTVIADAQQRARAGEIAPEQVADHAVAALPVSAATLRPVINATGVVVHTNLGRAPLSRAALDAVHTASGATDVEFDLATGRRARRGRGALAALAQAVPSAGGVHVVNNNAAALLLTAMTLAPGKEIVVSRGELIEIGDGFRLPELMASAGARIREVGTTNRTHLRDYTDAIGPDTGFVLKVHPSNYLVSGFTAAVPINELARLDAPLVVDIGSGLLTPHPVMPDEPDATTALRDGADLVTASGDKLLGGPQAGLLFGTAEVIERLRRHPAARALRVDKLTLAALEATVVGPPTPVAQALDADVDGLRERARRLAAQLPQADAVDCVAAVGGGGAPGVELPSAAISLPETYAAPLRVGTPSVVGRIEDGRCLLDLRTVAPDDDDALLEAVRACSS
;
A
#
# COMPACT_ATOMS: atom_id res chain seq x y z
N MET A 1 4.43 23.17 55.30
CA MET A 1 4.63 23.23 53.83
C MET A 1 3.37 22.66 53.18
N GLY A 2 2.65 23.45 52.38
CA GLY A 2 1.33 23.04 51.85
C GLY A 2 1.44 21.92 50.81
N ASP A 3 0.39 21.10 50.68
CA ASP A 3 0.31 20.01 49.71
C ASP A 3 0.58 20.53 48.28
N PRO A 4 1.69 20.13 47.62
CA PRO A 4 2.08 20.63 46.31
C PRO A 4 1.03 20.35 45.23
N ARG A 5 0.12 19.37 45.43
CA ARG A 5 -0.99 19.07 44.53
C ARG A 5 -2.00 20.21 44.42
N ARG A 6 -2.07 21.11 45.41
CA ARG A 6 -2.94 22.31 45.37
C ARG A 6 -2.46 23.37 44.38
N ARG A 7 -1.20 23.29 43.92
CA ARG A 7 -0.62 24.22 42.93
C ARG A 7 -0.84 23.77 41.48
N VAL A 8 -1.35 22.55 41.25
CA VAL A 8 -1.61 22.05 39.89
C VAL A 8 -2.63 22.96 39.21
N PRO A 9 -2.30 23.61 38.08
CA PRO A 9 -3.19 24.54 37.41
C PRO A 9 -4.50 23.86 37.01
N ARG A 10 -5.62 24.59 37.10
CA ARG A 10 -6.93 24.08 36.65
C ARG A 10 -6.93 23.93 35.13
N THR A 11 -7.70 22.96 34.63
CA THR A 11 -7.81 22.68 33.19
C THR A 11 -8.26 23.92 32.39
N ASP A 12 -9.18 24.73 32.92
CA ASP A 12 -9.62 25.96 32.25
C ASP A 12 -8.51 27.01 32.13
N ALA A 13 -7.62 27.10 33.14
CA ALA A 13 -6.46 27.99 33.08
C ALA A 13 -5.44 27.50 32.04
N LEU A 14 -5.23 26.18 31.95
CA LEU A 14 -4.35 25.58 30.94
C LEU A 14 -4.92 25.72 29.53
N LEU A 15 -6.24 25.62 29.36
CA LEU A 15 -6.90 25.85 28.07
C LEU A 15 -6.87 27.33 27.63
N ALA A 16 -6.56 28.24 28.54
CA ALA A 16 -6.32 29.65 28.24
C ALA A 16 -4.85 29.95 27.87
N ASP A 17 -3.92 28.99 28.06
CA ASP A 17 -2.55 29.12 27.52
C ASP A 17 -2.63 29.24 25.99
N PRO A 18 -2.05 30.28 25.36
CA PRO A 18 -2.17 30.50 23.92
C PRO A 18 -1.72 29.31 23.06
N ARG A 19 -0.73 28.53 23.53
CA ARG A 19 -0.21 27.35 22.82
C ARG A 19 -1.24 26.23 22.79
N LEU A 20 -1.88 25.97 23.94
CA LEU A 20 -2.92 24.96 24.09
C LEU A 20 -4.25 25.39 23.48
N ALA A 21 -4.57 26.69 23.51
CA ALA A 21 -5.74 27.26 22.84
C ALA A 21 -5.63 27.10 21.31
N LYS A 22 -4.50 27.49 20.72
CA LYS A 22 -4.22 27.27 19.28
C LYS A 22 -4.23 25.78 18.91
N ALA A 23 -3.72 24.92 19.80
CA ALA A 23 -3.81 23.47 19.60
C ALA A 23 -5.25 22.97 19.64
N ALA A 24 -6.11 23.54 20.50
CA ALA A 24 -7.52 23.14 20.60
C ALA A 24 -8.33 23.53 19.36
N GLU A 25 -8.00 24.63 18.70
CA GLU A 25 -8.56 25.00 17.39
C GLU A 25 -8.17 23.98 16.30
N ARG A 26 -6.91 23.53 16.31
CA ARG A 26 -6.36 22.63 15.28
C ARG A 26 -6.68 21.15 15.49
N LEU A 27 -6.60 20.67 16.73
CA LEU A 27 -6.69 19.25 17.11
C LEU A 27 -8.03 18.90 17.76
N GLY A 28 -8.83 19.90 18.10
CA GLY A 28 -10.06 19.74 18.85
C GLY A 28 -9.84 19.83 20.37
N ARG A 29 -10.74 20.55 21.04
CA ARG A 29 -10.69 20.82 22.48
C ARG A 29 -10.67 19.54 23.34
N THR A 30 -11.37 18.48 22.92
CA THR A 30 -11.43 17.21 23.66
C THR A 30 -10.07 16.54 23.74
N LEU A 31 -9.34 16.45 22.62
CA LEU A 31 -8.01 15.87 22.57
C LEU A 31 -7.03 16.64 23.45
N VAL A 32 -7.02 17.97 23.33
CA VAL A 32 -6.15 18.83 24.16
C VAL A 32 -6.47 18.69 25.64
N LYS A 33 -7.75 18.55 26.01
CA LYS A 33 -8.15 18.27 27.40
C LYS A 33 -7.58 16.95 27.93
N THR A 34 -7.56 15.89 27.12
CA THR A 34 -6.94 14.61 27.51
C THR A 34 -5.45 14.79 27.79
N VAL A 35 -4.72 15.45 26.88
CA VAL A 35 -3.28 15.71 27.05
C VAL A 35 -3.00 16.55 28.30
N ILE A 36 -3.84 17.57 28.56
CA ILE A 36 -3.76 18.37 29.80
C ILE A 36 -4.01 17.50 31.03
N ALA A 37 -5.03 16.64 31.00
CA ALA A 37 -5.37 15.79 32.13
C ALA A 37 -4.22 14.83 32.46
N ASP A 38 -3.57 14.25 31.45
CA ASP A 38 -2.41 13.38 31.64
C ASP A 38 -1.23 14.13 32.28
N ALA A 39 -0.89 15.33 31.78
CA ALA A 39 0.15 16.17 32.39
C ALA A 39 -0.19 16.56 33.84
N GLN A 40 -1.45 16.91 34.13
CA GLN A 40 -1.91 17.19 35.49
C GLN A 40 -1.79 15.96 36.41
N GLN A 41 -2.07 14.75 35.91
CA GLN A 41 -1.92 13.51 36.69
C GLN A 41 -0.46 13.24 37.02
N ARG A 42 0.46 13.41 36.07
CA ARG A 42 1.91 13.29 36.31
C ARG A 42 2.38 14.26 37.39
N ALA A 43 1.86 15.50 37.40
CA ALA A 43 2.15 16.46 38.46
C ALA A 43 1.58 16.04 39.83
N ARG A 44 0.39 15.44 39.85
CA ARG A 44 -0.22 14.91 41.10
C ARG A 44 0.52 13.70 41.63
N ALA A 45 1.11 12.90 40.75
CA ALA A 45 1.97 11.76 41.08
C ALA A 45 3.39 12.19 41.53
N GLY A 46 3.75 13.46 41.36
CA GLY A 46 5.08 13.98 41.73
C GLY A 46 6.16 13.74 40.68
N GLU A 47 5.80 13.30 39.47
CA GLU A 47 6.75 13.09 38.37
C GLU A 47 7.25 14.39 37.77
N ILE A 48 6.42 15.44 37.80
CA ILE A 48 6.73 16.77 37.28
C ILE A 48 6.27 17.84 38.27
N ALA A 49 6.89 19.02 38.26
CA ALA A 49 6.44 20.12 39.11
C ALA A 49 5.10 20.69 38.61
N PRO A 50 4.20 21.15 39.50
CA PRO A 50 2.94 21.79 39.11
C PRO A 50 3.09 22.94 38.10
N GLU A 51 4.19 23.69 38.19
CA GLU A 51 4.52 24.81 37.31
C GLU A 51 4.91 24.36 35.90
N GLN A 52 5.30 23.09 35.72
CA GLN A 52 5.74 22.51 34.43
C GLN A 52 4.59 21.87 33.63
N VAL A 53 3.37 21.82 34.18
CA VAL A 53 2.23 21.13 33.57
C VAL A 53 1.90 21.68 32.17
N ALA A 54 1.94 23.00 31.99
CA ALA A 54 1.64 23.62 30.70
C ALA A 54 2.67 23.21 29.63
N ASP A 55 3.97 23.28 29.95
CA ASP A 55 5.03 22.91 29.01
C ASP A 55 5.02 21.43 28.68
N HIS A 56 4.73 20.57 29.66
CA HIS A 56 4.58 19.14 29.42
C HIS A 56 3.35 18.81 28.57
N ALA A 57 2.22 19.49 28.80
CA ALA A 57 1.04 19.32 27.97
C ALA A 57 1.31 19.77 26.53
N VAL A 58 2.01 20.89 26.33
CA VAL A 58 2.40 21.37 25.00
C VAL A 58 3.35 20.41 24.31
N ALA A 59 4.37 19.92 25.00
CA ALA A 59 5.33 18.95 24.46
C ALA A 59 4.68 17.60 24.10
N ALA A 60 3.59 17.23 24.79
CA ALA A 60 2.84 16.00 24.53
C ALA A 60 1.73 16.15 23.48
N LEU A 61 1.50 17.35 22.92
CA LEU A 61 0.51 17.54 21.87
C LEU A 61 0.89 16.75 20.62
N PRO A 62 -0.02 15.97 20.03
CA PRO A 62 0.26 15.29 18.79
C PRO A 62 0.30 16.27 17.61
N VAL A 63 1.02 15.87 16.58
CA VAL A 63 1.12 16.64 15.32
C VAL A 63 -0.23 16.64 14.59
N SER A 64 -1.02 15.58 14.72
CA SER A 64 -2.34 15.41 14.08
C SER A 64 -3.39 14.99 15.10
N ALA A 65 -4.67 15.20 14.76
CA ALA A 65 -5.78 14.60 15.49
C ALA A 65 -5.89 13.08 15.25
N ALA A 66 -5.14 12.55 14.26
CA ALA A 66 -4.98 11.12 14.02
C ALA A 66 -3.82 10.53 14.82
N THR A 67 -3.92 9.24 15.15
CA THR A 67 -2.90 8.49 15.90
C THR A 67 -1.76 7.99 15.01
N LEU A 68 -1.99 7.87 13.70
CA LEU A 68 -0.96 7.52 12.72
C LEU A 68 0.10 8.62 12.65
N ARG A 69 1.36 8.19 12.57
CA ARG A 69 2.53 9.08 12.52
C ARG A 69 3.29 8.86 11.21
N PRO A 70 3.92 9.90 10.64
CA PRO A 70 4.82 9.72 9.52
C PRO A 70 6.02 8.87 9.96
N VAL A 71 6.48 8.01 9.05
CA VAL A 71 7.64 7.13 9.24
C VAL A 71 8.53 7.25 8.02
N ILE A 72 9.81 7.52 8.23
CA ILE A 72 10.83 7.39 7.19
C ILE A 72 11.13 5.90 7.04
N ASN A 73 10.75 5.33 5.89
CA ASN A 73 11.04 3.94 5.55
C ASN A 73 12.49 3.81 5.08
N ALA A 74 13.38 3.35 5.95
CA ALA A 74 14.78 3.04 5.64
C ALA A 74 15.04 1.52 5.67
N THR A 75 14.02 0.71 5.43
CA THR A 75 14.14 -0.77 5.49
C THR A 75 14.73 -1.37 4.22
N GLY A 76 14.66 -0.65 3.10
CA GLY A 76 14.94 -1.18 1.77
C GLY A 76 13.79 -1.99 1.18
N VAL A 77 12.63 -2.06 1.87
CA VAL A 77 11.42 -2.70 1.35
C VAL A 77 10.51 -1.66 0.70
N VAL A 78 10.44 -1.66 -0.64
CA VAL A 78 9.76 -0.61 -1.42
C VAL A 78 8.26 -0.55 -1.13
N VAL A 79 7.59 -1.70 -1.15
CA VAL A 79 6.16 -1.87 -0.84
C VAL A 79 6.04 -2.55 0.52
N HIS A 80 6.16 -1.75 1.58
CA HIS A 80 6.15 -2.26 2.95
C HIS A 80 4.72 -2.32 3.52
N THR A 81 4.16 -3.52 3.67
CA THR A 81 2.77 -3.73 4.13
C THR A 81 2.47 -3.06 5.47
N ASN A 82 3.33 -3.21 6.47
CA ASN A 82 3.11 -2.61 7.81
C ASN A 82 3.26 -1.09 7.84
N LEU A 83 3.93 -0.48 6.85
CA LEU A 83 4.13 0.98 6.77
C LEU A 83 3.17 1.64 5.76
N GLY A 84 2.15 0.91 5.28
CA GLY A 84 1.12 1.47 4.41
C GLY A 84 1.34 1.25 2.90
N ARG A 85 2.21 0.31 2.51
CA ARG A 85 2.52 -0.06 1.11
C ARG A 85 3.11 1.10 0.31
N ALA A 86 2.54 1.43 -0.86
CA ALA A 86 3.06 2.45 -1.76
C ALA A 86 2.84 3.88 -1.21
N PRO A 87 3.90 4.68 -1.05
CA PRO A 87 3.74 6.10 -0.78
C PRO A 87 3.25 6.84 -2.04
N LEU A 88 2.38 7.83 -1.84
CA LEU A 88 1.84 8.64 -2.92
C LEU A 88 2.87 9.68 -3.40
N SER A 89 2.91 9.92 -4.71
CA SER A 89 3.69 11.02 -5.29
C SER A 89 3.12 12.38 -4.86
N ARG A 90 3.93 13.45 -5.01
CA ARG A 90 3.46 14.82 -4.74
C ARG A 90 2.22 15.17 -5.57
N ALA A 91 2.19 14.78 -6.85
CA ALA A 91 1.05 15.00 -7.73
C ALA A 91 -0.22 14.30 -7.21
N ALA A 92 -0.10 13.06 -6.72
CA ALA A 92 -1.22 12.35 -6.12
C ALA A 92 -1.69 12.98 -4.80
N LEU A 93 -0.77 13.45 -3.95
CA LEU A 93 -1.10 14.18 -2.72
C LEU A 93 -1.84 15.50 -3.01
N ASP A 94 -1.38 16.27 -4.00
CA ASP A 94 -2.05 17.51 -4.41
C ASP A 94 -3.45 17.24 -4.97
N ALA A 95 -3.63 16.14 -5.71
CA ALA A 95 -4.94 15.70 -6.18
C ALA A 95 -5.88 15.30 -5.03
N VAL A 96 -5.37 14.59 -4.01
CA VAL A 96 -6.13 14.27 -2.78
C VAL A 96 -6.51 15.54 -2.03
N HIS A 97 -5.59 16.50 -1.92
CA HIS A 97 -5.85 17.77 -1.26
C HIS A 97 -6.99 18.53 -1.96
N THR A 98 -6.97 18.64 -3.29
CA THR A 98 -8.09 19.20 -4.05
C THR A 98 -9.39 18.41 -3.82
N ALA A 99 -9.30 17.07 -3.84
CA ALA A 99 -10.45 16.20 -3.63
C ALA A 99 -11.01 16.23 -2.21
N SER A 100 -10.32 16.81 -1.23
CA SER A 100 -10.85 17.00 0.13
C SER A 100 -12.10 17.90 0.13
N GLY A 101 -12.14 18.90 -0.77
CA GLY A 101 -13.29 19.78 -1.00
C GLY A 101 -14.39 19.19 -1.90
N ALA A 102 -15.33 20.02 -2.33
CA ALA A 102 -16.33 19.63 -3.33
C ALA A 102 -15.68 19.52 -4.72
N THR A 103 -15.92 18.41 -5.42
CA THR A 103 -15.38 18.15 -6.76
C THR A 103 -16.44 17.62 -7.71
N ASP A 104 -16.17 17.70 -9.00
CA ASP A 104 -17.04 17.26 -10.10
C ASP A 104 -17.01 15.72 -10.32
N VAL A 105 -16.74 14.95 -9.27
CA VAL A 105 -16.49 13.50 -9.31
C VAL A 105 -17.57 12.69 -10.05
N GLU A 106 -18.83 13.15 -10.05
CA GLU A 106 -19.98 12.59 -10.78
C GLU A 106 -20.79 13.69 -11.48
N PHE A 107 -20.20 14.85 -11.76
CA PHE A 107 -20.92 16.00 -12.29
C PHE A 107 -20.19 16.55 -13.51
N ASP A 108 -20.93 16.83 -14.58
CA ASP A 108 -20.38 17.44 -15.77
C ASP A 108 -20.58 18.96 -15.69
N LEU A 109 -19.48 19.69 -15.51
CA LEU A 109 -19.50 21.15 -15.37
C LEU A 109 -20.00 21.88 -16.63
N ALA A 110 -19.83 21.29 -17.82
CA ALA A 110 -20.26 21.90 -19.08
C ALA A 110 -21.77 21.78 -19.29
N THR A 111 -22.36 20.65 -18.92
CA THR A 111 -23.79 20.36 -19.13
C THR A 111 -24.65 20.53 -17.88
N GLY A 112 -24.05 20.65 -16.70
CA GLY A 112 -24.75 20.74 -15.43
C GLY A 112 -25.47 19.45 -15.00
N ARG A 113 -25.10 18.30 -15.59
CA ARG A 113 -25.78 17.02 -15.41
C ARG A 113 -24.88 15.98 -14.73
N ARG A 114 -25.51 14.92 -14.21
CA ARG A 114 -24.79 13.79 -13.64
C ARG A 114 -23.96 13.07 -14.70
N ALA A 115 -22.70 12.78 -14.37
CA ALA A 115 -21.74 12.08 -15.20
C ALA A 115 -21.31 10.74 -14.60
N ARG A 116 -20.54 9.96 -15.37
CA ARG A 116 -19.90 8.73 -14.88
C ARG A 116 -18.88 9.08 -13.79
N ARG A 117 -18.98 8.42 -12.64
CA ARG A 117 -18.03 8.59 -11.53
C ARG A 117 -16.60 8.29 -11.97
N GLY A 118 -15.67 9.19 -11.66
CA GLY A 118 -14.24 8.94 -11.86
C GLY A 118 -13.84 8.76 -13.32
N ARG A 119 -14.52 9.45 -14.24
CA ARG A 119 -14.26 9.36 -15.69
C ARG A 119 -12.79 9.59 -16.08
N GLY A 120 -12.09 10.50 -15.39
CA GLY A 120 -10.67 10.81 -15.63
C GLY A 120 -9.78 9.63 -15.26
N ALA A 121 -9.84 9.17 -14.01
CA ALA A 121 -9.15 7.96 -13.56
C ALA A 121 -9.38 6.73 -14.47
N LEU A 122 -10.63 6.50 -14.91
CA LEU A 122 -10.95 5.40 -15.81
C LEU A 122 -10.35 5.60 -17.21
N ALA A 123 -10.35 6.82 -17.74
CA ALA A 123 -9.70 7.11 -19.02
C ALA A 123 -8.18 6.94 -18.93
N ALA A 124 -7.56 7.40 -17.83
CA ALA A 124 -6.13 7.25 -17.59
C ALA A 124 -5.71 5.76 -17.54
N LEU A 125 -6.45 4.92 -16.81
CA LEU A 125 -6.18 3.48 -16.77
C LEU A 125 -6.36 2.80 -18.13
N ALA A 126 -7.38 3.18 -18.90
CA ALA A 126 -7.59 2.65 -20.25
C ALA A 126 -6.44 3.05 -21.20
N GLN A 127 -5.88 4.25 -21.05
CA GLN A 127 -4.70 4.69 -21.81
C GLN A 127 -3.44 3.95 -21.37
N ALA A 128 -3.29 3.66 -20.08
CA ALA A 128 -2.13 2.94 -19.54
C ALA A 128 -2.13 1.45 -19.91
N VAL A 129 -3.30 0.85 -20.16
CA VAL A 129 -3.44 -0.55 -20.60
C VAL A 129 -4.30 -0.63 -21.88
N PRO A 130 -3.75 -0.25 -23.06
CA PRO A 130 -4.53 -0.20 -24.30
C PRO A 130 -5.06 -1.55 -24.79
N SER A 131 -4.51 -2.67 -24.29
CA SER A 131 -5.02 -4.02 -24.59
C SER A 131 -6.35 -4.32 -23.90
N ALA A 132 -6.79 -3.51 -22.95
CA ALA A 132 -8.07 -3.68 -22.28
C ALA A 132 -9.22 -3.11 -23.13
N GLY A 133 -10.24 -3.93 -23.40
CA GLY A 133 -11.48 -3.46 -24.03
C GLY A 133 -12.36 -2.61 -23.10
N GLY A 134 -12.16 -2.72 -21.79
CA GLY A 134 -12.80 -1.90 -20.78
C GLY A 134 -12.01 -1.89 -19.48
N VAL A 135 -12.28 -0.89 -18.64
CA VAL A 135 -11.68 -0.77 -17.31
C VAL A 135 -12.71 -0.41 -16.24
N HIS A 136 -12.48 -0.93 -15.03
CA HIS A 136 -13.23 -0.57 -13.84
C HIS A 136 -12.35 -0.55 -12.59
N VAL A 137 -12.84 0.12 -11.54
CA VAL A 137 -12.12 0.28 -10.27
C VAL A 137 -13.09 0.08 -9.11
N VAL A 138 -12.66 -0.72 -8.14
CA VAL A 138 -13.35 -0.99 -6.87
C VAL A 138 -12.41 -0.73 -5.69
N ASN A 139 -12.90 -0.92 -4.46
CA ASN A 139 -12.18 -0.57 -3.23
C ASN A 139 -10.76 -1.17 -3.10
N ASN A 140 -10.58 -2.45 -3.40
CA ASN A 140 -9.28 -3.15 -3.35
C ASN A 140 -9.34 -4.42 -4.22
N ASN A 141 -8.21 -5.10 -4.41
CA ASN A 141 -8.17 -6.30 -5.26
C ASN A 141 -9.05 -7.45 -4.74
N ALA A 142 -9.18 -7.60 -3.42
CA ALA A 142 -10.12 -8.57 -2.83
C ALA A 142 -11.57 -8.28 -3.24
N ALA A 143 -11.97 -7.00 -3.28
CA ALA A 143 -13.26 -6.59 -3.80
C ALA A 143 -13.40 -6.83 -5.31
N ALA A 144 -12.30 -6.72 -6.09
CA ALA A 144 -12.32 -7.03 -7.52
C ALA A 144 -12.60 -8.52 -7.76
N LEU A 145 -11.91 -9.39 -7.03
CA LEU A 145 -12.13 -10.84 -7.05
C LEU A 145 -13.54 -11.21 -6.57
N LEU A 146 -14.01 -10.60 -5.48
CA LEU A 146 -15.35 -10.83 -4.94
C LEU A 146 -16.43 -10.45 -5.97
N LEU A 147 -16.32 -9.26 -6.57
CA LEU A 147 -17.24 -8.78 -7.59
C LEU A 147 -17.24 -9.71 -8.81
N THR A 148 -16.07 -10.20 -9.18
CA THR A 148 -15.89 -11.16 -10.29
C THR A 148 -16.61 -12.47 -10.00
N ALA A 149 -16.41 -13.05 -8.81
CA ALA A 149 -17.07 -14.28 -8.39
C ALA A 149 -18.61 -14.13 -8.37
N MET A 150 -19.11 -13.04 -7.76
CA MET A 150 -20.56 -12.76 -7.72
C MET A 150 -21.18 -12.58 -9.12
N THR A 151 -20.41 -12.09 -10.08
CA THR A 151 -20.91 -11.75 -11.42
C THR A 151 -20.79 -12.92 -12.41
N LEU A 152 -19.71 -13.70 -12.32
CA LEU A 152 -19.38 -14.75 -13.30
C LEU A 152 -19.65 -16.16 -12.79
N ALA A 153 -19.65 -16.39 -11.47
CA ALA A 153 -19.81 -17.71 -10.89
C ALA A 153 -20.93 -17.86 -9.81
N PRO A 154 -22.10 -17.22 -9.92
CA PRO A 154 -23.16 -17.42 -8.94
C PRO A 154 -23.67 -18.88 -8.99
N GLY A 155 -23.45 -19.64 -7.92
CA GLY A 155 -23.81 -21.07 -7.85
C GLY A 155 -22.99 -21.97 -8.78
N LYS A 156 -21.88 -21.48 -9.34
CA LYS A 156 -21.00 -22.17 -10.30
C LYS A 156 -19.63 -22.47 -9.71
N GLU A 157 -18.84 -23.25 -10.44
CA GLU A 157 -17.47 -23.62 -10.07
C GLU A 157 -16.44 -22.62 -10.59
N ILE A 158 -15.47 -22.29 -9.75
CA ILE A 158 -14.24 -21.56 -10.11
C ILE A 158 -13.11 -22.58 -10.12
N VAL A 159 -12.57 -22.85 -11.30
CA VAL A 159 -11.49 -23.83 -11.47
C VAL A 159 -10.15 -23.15 -11.24
N VAL A 160 -9.35 -23.65 -10.30
CA VAL A 160 -8.09 -23.01 -9.87
C VAL A 160 -7.05 -24.07 -9.48
N SER A 161 -5.77 -23.79 -9.77
CA SER A 161 -4.67 -24.65 -9.35
C SER A 161 -4.55 -24.68 -7.83
N ARG A 162 -4.32 -25.86 -7.23
CA ARG A 162 -4.07 -25.99 -5.78
C ARG A 162 -2.89 -25.14 -5.30
N GLY A 163 -1.84 -25.04 -6.12
CA GLY A 163 -0.67 -24.20 -5.83
C GLY A 163 -0.94 -22.71 -5.90
N GLU A 164 -2.12 -22.29 -6.35
CA GLU A 164 -2.51 -20.88 -6.49
C GLU A 164 -3.57 -20.47 -5.45
N LEU A 165 -3.92 -21.37 -4.52
CA LEU A 165 -4.78 -21.04 -3.37
C LEU A 165 -3.97 -20.35 -2.27
N ILE A 166 -4.07 -19.03 -2.22
CA ILE A 166 -3.23 -18.21 -1.36
C ILE A 166 -3.93 -17.71 -0.10
N GLU A 167 -3.12 -17.53 0.94
CA GLU A 167 -3.41 -16.69 2.10
C GLU A 167 -2.51 -15.44 2.03
N ILE A 168 -3.08 -14.25 2.20
CA ILE A 168 -2.34 -12.98 2.16
C ILE A 168 -2.65 -12.16 3.41
N GLY A 169 -1.62 -11.52 3.98
CA GLY A 169 -1.80 -10.54 5.06
C GLY A 169 -2.43 -11.14 6.32
N ASP A 170 -3.40 -10.42 6.91
CA ASP A 170 -4.07 -10.76 8.17
C ASP A 170 -5.20 -11.80 7.97
N GLY A 171 -4.86 -12.95 7.40
CA GLY A 171 -5.80 -14.08 7.23
C GLY A 171 -6.75 -13.98 6.04
N PHE A 172 -6.49 -13.13 5.03
CA PHE A 172 -7.29 -13.16 3.80
C PHE A 172 -7.05 -14.47 3.05
N ARG A 173 -8.11 -15.27 2.91
CA ARG A 173 -8.08 -16.55 2.21
C ARG A 173 -8.96 -16.53 0.97
N LEU A 174 -8.34 -16.76 -0.18
CA LEU A 174 -9.04 -16.77 -1.46
C LEU A 174 -10.24 -17.73 -1.48
N PRO A 175 -10.14 -19.00 -1.00
CA PRO A 175 -11.28 -19.91 -0.99
C PRO A 175 -12.48 -19.41 -0.18
N GLU A 176 -12.22 -18.83 1.00
CA GLU A 176 -13.27 -18.32 1.89
C GLU A 176 -13.98 -17.11 1.26
N LEU A 177 -13.22 -16.21 0.60
CA LEU A 177 -13.79 -15.10 -0.15
C LEU A 177 -14.70 -15.62 -1.29
N MET A 178 -14.23 -16.58 -2.09
CA MET A 178 -15.01 -17.12 -3.20
C MET A 178 -16.28 -17.84 -2.72
N ALA A 179 -16.19 -18.62 -1.64
CA ALA A 179 -17.34 -19.29 -1.04
C ALA A 179 -18.38 -18.28 -0.54
N SER A 180 -17.94 -17.14 0.02
CA SER A 180 -18.85 -16.07 0.46
C SER A 180 -19.65 -15.42 -0.69
N ALA A 181 -19.15 -15.51 -1.93
CA ALA A 181 -19.86 -15.05 -3.13
C ALA A 181 -20.89 -16.06 -3.66
N GLY A 182 -21.03 -17.24 -3.02
CA GLY A 182 -21.88 -18.33 -3.48
C GLY A 182 -21.27 -19.15 -4.63
N ALA A 183 -19.96 -19.01 -4.88
CA ALA A 183 -19.23 -19.85 -5.82
C ALA A 183 -18.64 -21.09 -5.12
N ARG A 184 -18.37 -22.15 -5.89
CA ARG A 184 -17.66 -23.35 -5.42
C ARG A 184 -16.24 -23.36 -5.96
N ILE A 185 -15.25 -23.59 -5.12
CA ILE A 185 -13.87 -23.79 -5.59
C ILE A 185 -13.73 -25.21 -6.13
N ARG A 186 -13.24 -25.33 -7.37
CA ARG A 186 -12.87 -26.59 -8.01
C ARG A 186 -11.35 -26.63 -8.16
N GLU A 187 -10.69 -27.24 -7.19
CA GLU A 187 -9.23 -27.35 -7.17
C GLU A 187 -8.70 -28.37 -8.17
N VAL A 188 -7.65 -28.02 -8.90
CA VAL A 188 -6.98 -28.89 -9.87
C VAL A 188 -5.47 -28.99 -9.62
N GLY A 189 -4.85 -30.03 -10.17
CA GLY A 189 -3.41 -30.28 -10.02
C GLY A 189 -2.99 -30.54 -8.58
N THR A 190 -1.73 -30.19 -8.29
CA THR A 190 -1.07 -30.33 -6.98
C THR A 190 -0.43 -29.01 -6.56
N THR A 191 0.12 -28.94 -5.35
CA THR A 191 0.73 -27.70 -4.82
C THR A 191 1.86 -27.19 -5.71
N ASN A 192 2.76 -28.06 -6.14
CA ASN A 192 3.93 -27.68 -6.92
C ASN A 192 3.73 -27.82 -8.43
N ARG A 193 2.83 -28.70 -8.88
CA ARG A 193 2.64 -29.01 -10.31
C ARG A 193 1.18 -29.04 -10.71
N THR A 194 0.85 -28.24 -11.70
CA THR A 194 -0.43 -28.27 -12.38
C THR A 194 -0.20 -28.29 -13.89
N HIS A 195 -0.94 -29.15 -14.59
CA HIS A 195 -0.85 -29.36 -16.02
C HIS A 195 -2.18 -29.01 -16.71
N LEU A 196 -2.13 -28.71 -18.02
CA LEU A 196 -3.32 -28.29 -18.78
C LEU A 196 -4.48 -29.30 -18.72
N ARG A 197 -4.16 -30.61 -18.70
CA ARG A 197 -5.16 -31.68 -18.55
C ARG A 197 -5.96 -31.55 -17.25
N ASP A 198 -5.33 -31.10 -16.17
CA ASP A 198 -5.97 -31.02 -14.86
C ASP A 198 -7.11 -29.98 -14.88
N TYR A 199 -6.92 -28.90 -15.66
CA TYR A 199 -7.98 -27.93 -15.96
C TYR A 199 -9.02 -28.49 -16.93
N THR A 200 -8.57 -29.11 -18.03
CA THR A 200 -9.47 -29.63 -19.08
C THR A 200 -10.45 -30.66 -18.52
N ASP A 201 -9.98 -31.56 -17.65
CA ASP A 201 -10.79 -32.60 -17.02
C ASP A 201 -11.79 -32.05 -15.97
N ALA A 202 -11.56 -30.82 -15.49
CA ALA A 202 -12.40 -30.18 -14.49
C ALA A 202 -13.44 -29.21 -15.07
N ILE A 203 -13.25 -28.74 -16.30
CA ILE A 203 -14.17 -27.81 -16.95
C ILE A 203 -15.42 -28.55 -17.42
N GLY A 204 -16.58 -27.95 -17.16
CA GLY A 204 -17.87 -28.49 -17.56
C GLY A 204 -18.99 -27.45 -17.51
N PRO A 205 -20.26 -27.87 -17.65
CA PRO A 205 -21.42 -26.97 -17.72
C PRO A 205 -21.58 -26.05 -16.49
N ASP A 206 -21.10 -26.49 -15.33
CA ASP A 206 -21.16 -25.75 -14.07
C ASP A 206 -19.97 -24.79 -13.87
N THR A 207 -18.99 -24.76 -14.78
CA THR A 207 -17.86 -23.84 -14.70
C THR A 207 -18.31 -22.41 -14.93
N GLY A 208 -17.99 -21.52 -13.98
CA GLY A 208 -18.17 -20.08 -14.10
C GLY A 208 -16.98 -19.44 -14.81
N PHE A 209 -15.76 -19.75 -14.37
CA PHE A 209 -14.51 -19.30 -14.98
C PHE A 209 -13.32 -20.11 -14.46
N VAL A 210 -12.22 -20.05 -15.20
CA VAL A 210 -10.89 -20.48 -14.75
C VAL A 210 -10.20 -19.29 -14.09
N LEU A 211 -9.69 -19.49 -12.88
CA LEU A 211 -8.92 -18.50 -12.16
C LEU A 211 -7.43 -18.90 -12.17
N LYS A 212 -6.59 -17.98 -12.64
CA LYS A 212 -5.14 -18.05 -12.47
C LYS A 212 -4.70 -16.97 -11.48
N VAL A 213 -3.96 -17.33 -10.44
CA VAL A 213 -3.50 -16.37 -9.42
C VAL A 213 -1.99 -16.35 -9.33
N HIS A 214 -1.41 -15.14 -9.34
CA HIS A 214 0.01 -14.94 -9.10
C HIS A 214 0.34 -15.07 -7.61
N PRO A 215 1.27 -15.97 -7.20
CA PRO A 215 1.75 -16.03 -5.83
C PRO A 215 2.65 -14.82 -5.49
N SER A 216 2.03 -13.67 -5.26
CA SER A 216 2.74 -12.38 -5.09
C SER A 216 3.48 -12.20 -3.75
N ASN A 217 3.32 -13.14 -2.79
CA ASN A 217 3.88 -13.06 -1.44
C ASN A 217 4.76 -14.25 -1.03
N TYR A 218 4.94 -15.25 -1.89
CA TYR A 218 5.82 -16.39 -1.64
C TYR A 218 6.30 -17.02 -2.94
N LEU A 219 7.32 -17.87 -2.87
CA LEU A 219 7.81 -18.66 -3.99
C LEU A 219 7.77 -20.15 -3.67
N VAL A 220 7.42 -20.96 -4.66
CA VAL A 220 7.63 -22.42 -4.63
C VAL A 220 8.80 -22.73 -5.55
N SER A 221 9.87 -23.33 -5.02
CA SER A 221 11.08 -23.69 -5.77
C SER A 221 11.25 -25.22 -5.86
N GLY A 222 12.07 -25.67 -6.80
CA GLY A 222 12.31 -27.10 -7.07
C GLY A 222 11.51 -27.62 -8.27
N PHE A 223 10.87 -28.79 -8.15
CA PHE A 223 10.08 -29.38 -9.23
C PHE A 223 8.70 -28.75 -9.32
N THR A 224 8.61 -27.61 -10.00
CA THR A 224 7.35 -26.88 -10.20
C THR A 224 6.88 -26.92 -11.66
N ALA A 225 5.57 -26.79 -11.86
CA ALA A 225 4.96 -26.63 -13.18
C ALA A 225 3.68 -25.81 -13.06
N ALA A 226 3.53 -24.80 -13.90
CA ALA A 226 2.33 -23.99 -14.02
C ALA A 226 1.93 -23.86 -15.48
N VAL A 227 0.63 -23.79 -15.75
CA VAL A 227 0.10 -23.62 -17.11
C VAL A 227 0.14 -22.14 -17.50
N PRO A 228 0.71 -21.78 -18.66
CA PRO A 228 0.76 -20.39 -19.12
C PRO A 228 -0.62 -19.87 -19.53
N ILE A 229 -0.80 -18.54 -19.50
CA ILE A 229 -2.09 -17.86 -19.77
C ILE A 229 -2.61 -18.22 -21.17
N ASN A 230 -1.75 -18.21 -22.18
CA ASN A 230 -2.10 -18.51 -23.57
C ASN A 230 -2.57 -19.95 -23.83
N GLU A 231 -2.25 -20.90 -22.96
CA GLU A 231 -2.78 -22.26 -23.00
C GLU A 231 -4.13 -22.33 -22.28
N LEU A 232 -4.27 -21.69 -21.12
CA LEU A 232 -5.53 -21.61 -20.39
C LEU A 232 -6.62 -20.86 -21.17
N ALA A 233 -6.25 -19.83 -21.92
CA ALA A 233 -7.16 -19.03 -22.74
C ALA A 233 -7.82 -19.83 -23.88
N ARG A 234 -7.35 -21.04 -24.17
CA ARG A 234 -7.93 -21.94 -25.19
C ARG A 234 -9.02 -22.85 -24.63
N LEU A 235 -9.23 -22.84 -23.32
CA LEU A 235 -10.23 -23.66 -22.66
C LEU A 235 -11.63 -23.05 -22.86
N ASP A 236 -12.67 -23.89 -22.80
CA ASP A 236 -14.06 -23.46 -22.99
C ASP A 236 -14.67 -22.85 -21.72
N ALA A 237 -14.01 -21.84 -21.16
CA ALA A 237 -14.44 -21.08 -19.99
C ALA A 237 -13.75 -19.70 -19.95
N PRO A 238 -14.39 -18.66 -19.40
CA PRO A 238 -13.73 -17.38 -19.21
C PRO A 238 -12.47 -17.52 -18.37
N LEU A 239 -11.40 -16.81 -18.73
CA LEU A 239 -10.14 -16.78 -17.99
C LEU A 239 -9.99 -15.48 -17.20
N VAL A 240 -9.97 -15.61 -15.88
CA VAL A 240 -9.66 -14.52 -14.95
C VAL A 240 -8.22 -14.70 -14.45
N VAL A 241 -7.39 -13.68 -14.63
CA VAL A 241 -6.00 -13.66 -14.16
C VAL A 241 -5.85 -12.62 -13.05
N ASP A 242 -5.56 -13.05 -11.85
CA ASP A 242 -5.19 -12.16 -10.76
C ASP A 242 -3.67 -11.99 -10.71
N ILE A 243 -3.17 -10.88 -11.26
CA ILE A 243 -1.74 -10.55 -11.16
C ILE A 243 -1.40 -10.04 -9.76
N GLY A 244 -2.39 -9.49 -9.03
CA GLY A 244 -2.27 -9.04 -7.65
C GLY A 244 -1.38 -7.82 -7.41
N SER A 245 -0.27 -7.66 -8.16
CA SER A 245 0.82 -6.72 -7.90
C SER A 245 0.61 -5.32 -8.44
N GLY A 246 -0.29 -5.14 -9.41
CA GLY A 246 -0.56 -3.82 -9.98
C GLY A 246 0.43 -3.40 -11.06
N LEU A 247 1.31 -4.30 -11.51
CA LEU A 247 2.18 -4.02 -12.65
C LEU A 247 1.34 -3.91 -13.93
N LEU A 248 1.35 -2.75 -14.58
CA LEU A 248 0.55 -2.52 -15.79
C LEU A 248 1.25 -2.97 -17.07
N THR A 249 2.58 -2.84 -17.10
CA THR A 249 3.46 -3.21 -18.23
C THR A 249 4.74 -3.86 -17.71
N PRO A 250 5.44 -4.68 -18.50
CA PRO A 250 6.67 -5.35 -18.06
C PRO A 250 7.72 -4.37 -17.51
N HIS A 251 8.46 -4.80 -16.48
CA HIS A 251 9.54 -4.02 -15.88
C HIS A 251 10.89 -4.75 -16.00
N PRO A 252 11.98 -4.10 -16.45
CA PRO A 252 13.27 -4.76 -16.67
C PRO A 252 13.87 -5.44 -15.43
N VAL A 253 13.68 -4.86 -14.24
CA VAL A 253 14.16 -5.43 -12.97
C VAL A 253 13.32 -6.60 -12.46
N MET A 254 12.15 -6.85 -13.04
CA MET A 254 11.20 -7.89 -12.64
C MET A 254 10.61 -8.58 -13.89
N PRO A 255 11.45 -9.21 -14.74
CA PRO A 255 11.01 -9.69 -16.06
C PRO A 255 9.96 -10.80 -15.98
N ASP A 256 9.93 -11.57 -14.89
CA ASP A 256 9.01 -12.67 -14.66
C ASP A 256 7.74 -12.26 -13.89
N GLU A 257 7.65 -11.01 -13.43
CA GLU A 257 6.47 -10.52 -12.72
C GLU A 257 5.34 -10.28 -13.73
N PRO A 258 4.14 -10.87 -13.53
CA PRO A 258 3.06 -10.74 -14.49
C PRO A 258 2.49 -9.33 -14.49
N ASP A 259 2.23 -8.81 -15.70
CA ASP A 259 1.65 -7.49 -15.91
C ASP A 259 0.30 -7.56 -16.63
N ALA A 260 -0.51 -6.52 -16.46
CA ALA A 260 -1.85 -6.47 -17.02
C ALA A 260 -1.86 -6.48 -18.54
N THR A 261 -0.90 -5.80 -19.18
CA THR A 261 -0.84 -5.68 -20.64
C THR A 261 -0.54 -7.03 -21.29
N THR A 262 0.47 -7.75 -20.80
CA THR A 262 0.86 -9.07 -21.30
C THR A 262 -0.21 -10.11 -21.01
N ALA A 263 -0.77 -10.15 -19.81
CA ALA A 263 -1.83 -11.10 -19.46
C ALA A 263 -3.07 -10.98 -20.36
N LEU A 264 -3.48 -9.75 -20.71
CA LEU A 264 -4.58 -9.52 -21.66
C LEU A 264 -4.21 -9.95 -23.08
N ARG A 265 -2.98 -9.67 -23.54
CA ARG A 265 -2.50 -10.11 -24.87
C ARG A 265 -2.44 -11.62 -25.00
N ASP A 266 -2.13 -12.31 -23.91
CA ASP A 266 -2.08 -13.76 -23.84
C ASP A 266 -3.48 -14.41 -23.75
N GLY A 267 -4.55 -13.60 -23.70
CA GLY A 267 -5.92 -14.08 -23.83
C GLY A 267 -6.72 -14.14 -22.53
N ALA A 268 -6.29 -13.45 -21.46
CA ALA A 268 -7.15 -13.27 -20.29
C ALA A 268 -8.41 -12.44 -20.65
N ASP A 269 -9.60 -12.91 -20.26
CA ASP A 269 -10.85 -12.16 -20.40
C ASP A 269 -10.95 -11.01 -19.39
N LEU A 270 -10.31 -11.20 -18.23
CA LEU A 270 -10.26 -10.25 -17.14
C LEU A 270 -8.94 -10.39 -16.38
N VAL A 271 -8.31 -9.26 -16.09
CA VAL A 271 -7.17 -9.13 -15.20
C VAL A 271 -7.56 -8.30 -13.99
N THR A 272 -7.23 -8.80 -12.79
CA THR A 272 -7.39 -8.07 -11.52
C THR A 272 -6.04 -7.74 -10.90
N ALA A 273 -5.95 -6.56 -10.28
CA ALA A 273 -4.72 -6.10 -9.63
C ALA A 273 -4.97 -5.11 -8.49
N SER A 274 -3.98 -4.88 -7.62
CA SER A 274 -4.05 -3.83 -6.60
C SER A 274 -3.44 -2.51 -7.09
N GLY A 275 -3.99 -1.38 -6.69
CA GLY A 275 -3.45 -0.05 -7.04
C GLY A 275 -2.31 0.47 -6.15
N ASP A 276 -2.16 -0.07 -4.94
CA ASP A 276 -1.23 0.40 -3.90
C ASP A 276 0.02 -0.47 -3.74
N LYS A 277 0.39 -1.19 -4.80
CA LYS A 277 1.57 -2.05 -4.85
C LYS A 277 2.53 -1.52 -5.92
N LEU A 278 2.82 -2.27 -6.98
CA LEU A 278 3.76 -1.87 -8.03
C LEU A 278 3.27 -0.68 -8.88
N LEU A 279 1.96 -0.44 -8.95
CA LEU A 279 1.45 0.80 -9.57
C LEU A 279 1.91 2.06 -8.81
N GLY A 280 2.18 1.95 -7.50
CA GLY A 280 2.61 3.09 -6.69
C GLY A 280 1.49 4.10 -6.36
N GLY A 281 0.23 3.68 -6.45
CA GLY A 281 -0.95 4.51 -6.25
C GLY A 281 -1.65 4.29 -4.90
N PRO A 282 -2.90 4.77 -4.76
CA PRO A 282 -3.72 4.52 -3.59
C PRO A 282 -4.31 3.10 -3.61
N GLN A 283 -4.86 2.66 -2.47
CA GLN A 283 -5.55 1.37 -2.41
C GLN A 283 -6.72 1.34 -3.39
N ALA A 284 -6.69 0.40 -4.32
CA ALA A 284 -7.74 0.19 -5.31
C ALA A 284 -7.72 -1.25 -5.82
N GLY A 285 -8.86 -1.75 -6.27
CA GLY A 285 -8.97 -2.97 -7.07
C GLY A 285 -9.14 -2.58 -8.51
N LEU A 286 -8.16 -2.89 -9.34
CA LEU A 286 -8.14 -2.56 -10.76
C LEU A 286 -8.69 -3.74 -11.54
N LEU A 287 -9.60 -3.48 -12.49
CA LEU A 287 -10.16 -4.47 -13.38
C LEU A 287 -9.93 -4.03 -14.83
N PHE A 288 -9.22 -4.85 -15.59
CA PHE A 288 -8.98 -4.67 -17.02
C PHE A 288 -9.49 -5.89 -17.75
N GLY A 289 -10.29 -5.75 -18.80
CA GLY A 289 -10.83 -6.92 -19.47
C GLY A 289 -11.57 -6.58 -20.75
N THR A 290 -12.33 -7.53 -21.27
CA THR A 290 -13.23 -7.27 -22.40
C THR A 290 -14.30 -6.25 -22.02
N ALA A 291 -14.76 -5.46 -23.00
CA ALA A 291 -15.79 -4.45 -22.77
C ALA A 291 -17.08 -5.06 -22.18
N GLU A 292 -17.44 -6.27 -22.61
CA GLU A 292 -18.61 -6.99 -22.13
C GLU A 292 -18.48 -7.41 -20.66
N VAL A 293 -17.37 -8.06 -20.28
CA VAL A 293 -17.13 -8.51 -18.91
C VAL A 293 -17.11 -7.33 -17.95
N ILE A 294 -16.39 -6.26 -18.31
CA ILE A 294 -16.30 -5.05 -17.49
C ILE A 294 -17.66 -4.39 -17.31
N GLU A 295 -18.48 -4.33 -18.35
CA GLU A 295 -19.81 -3.73 -18.25
C GLU A 295 -20.76 -4.58 -17.39
N ARG A 296 -20.65 -5.92 -17.46
CA ARG A 296 -21.38 -6.83 -16.55
C ARG A 296 -20.99 -6.57 -15.09
N LEU A 297 -19.69 -6.50 -14.78
CA LEU A 297 -19.17 -6.23 -13.44
C LEU A 297 -19.65 -4.87 -12.93
N ARG A 298 -19.58 -3.83 -13.77
CA ARG A 298 -19.99 -2.46 -13.44
C ARG A 298 -21.49 -2.36 -13.13
N ARG A 299 -22.34 -3.16 -13.79
CA ARG A 299 -23.80 -3.18 -13.59
C ARG A 299 -24.24 -4.03 -12.41
N HIS A 300 -23.37 -4.91 -11.90
CA HIS A 300 -23.71 -5.76 -10.77
C HIS A 300 -24.04 -4.93 -9.52
N PRO A 301 -25.13 -5.21 -8.76
CA PRO A 301 -25.54 -4.40 -7.63
C PRO A 301 -24.45 -4.21 -6.55
N ALA A 302 -23.64 -5.24 -6.30
CA ALA A 302 -22.54 -5.16 -5.33
C ALA A 302 -21.45 -4.15 -5.73
N ALA A 303 -21.32 -3.77 -7.02
CA ALA A 303 -20.37 -2.75 -7.44
C ALA A 303 -20.61 -1.41 -6.74
N ARG A 304 -21.86 -1.11 -6.33
CA ARG A 304 -22.18 0.08 -5.55
C ARG A 304 -21.64 0.02 -4.11
N ALA A 305 -21.63 -1.16 -3.50
CA ALA A 305 -21.10 -1.38 -2.16
C ALA A 305 -19.57 -1.38 -2.16
N LEU A 306 -18.96 -1.91 -3.23
CA LEU A 306 -17.51 -2.00 -3.43
C LEU A 306 -16.90 -0.75 -4.09
N ARG A 307 -17.71 0.29 -4.28
CA ARG A 307 -17.33 1.50 -5.03
C ARG A 307 -16.23 2.28 -4.31
N VAL A 308 -15.23 2.69 -5.09
CA VAL A 308 -14.13 3.54 -4.63
C VAL A 308 -14.56 4.98 -4.31
N ASP A 309 -13.93 5.58 -3.30
CA ASP A 309 -14.21 6.96 -2.85
C ASP A 309 -13.55 8.02 -3.76
N LYS A 310 -13.81 9.31 -3.49
CA LYS A 310 -13.32 10.40 -4.36
C LYS A 310 -11.83 10.69 -4.21
N LEU A 311 -11.25 10.48 -3.02
CA LEU A 311 -9.84 10.73 -2.73
C LEU A 311 -8.98 9.72 -3.47
N THR A 312 -9.37 8.45 -3.40
CA THR A 312 -8.71 7.36 -4.13
C THR A 312 -8.80 7.57 -5.65
N LEU A 313 -9.96 7.98 -6.18
CA LEU A 313 -10.07 8.28 -7.62
C LEU A 313 -9.13 9.40 -8.06
N ALA A 314 -9.05 10.49 -7.30
CA ALA A 314 -8.17 11.61 -7.62
C ALA A 314 -6.68 11.23 -7.54
N ALA A 315 -6.28 10.52 -6.47
CA ALA A 315 -4.93 9.99 -6.33
C ALA A 315 -4.58 9.02 -7.46
N LEU A 316 -5.48 8.12 -7.82
CA LEU A 316 -5.25 7.11 -8.86
C LEU A 316 -5.07 7.74 -10.23
N GLU A 317 -5.90 8.73 -10.59
CA GLU A 317 -5.73 9.47 -11.84
C GLU A 317 -4.35 10.13 -11.91
N ALA A 318 -3.97 10.90 -10.88
CA ALA A 318 -2.68 11.57 -10.80
C ALA A 318 -1.48 10.59 -10.73
N THR A 319 -1.67 9.40 -10.16
CA THR A 319 -0.66 8.33 -10.15
C THR A 319 -0.37 7.85 -11.57
N VAL A 320 -1.41 7.65 -12.38
CA VAL A 320 -1.28 7.08 -13.73
C VAL A 320 -0.78 8.12 -14.74
N VAL A 321 -1.26 9.36 -14.65
CA VAL A 321 -0.92 10.42 -15.65
C VAL A 321 0.27 11.28 -15.24
N GLY A 322 0.62 11.26 -13.96
CA GLY A 322 1.63 12.13 -13.37
C GLY A 322 3.07 11.66 -13.59
N PRO A 323 4.03 12.30 -12.90
CA PRO A 323 5.43 11.86 -12.91
C PRO A 323 5.59 10.47 -12.27
N PRO A 324 6.75 9.81 -12.45
CA PRO A 324 7.04 8.53 -11.81
C PRO A 324 6.72 8.52 -10.32
N THR A 325 6.07 7.45 -9.87
CA THR A 325 5.69 7.25 -8.46
C THR A 325 6.93 7.00 -7.61
N PRO A 326 6.86 7.22 -6.28
CA PRO A 326 7.95 6.83 -5.38
C PRO A 326 8.34 5.35 -5.50
N VAL A 327 7.37 4.47 -5.78
CA VAL A 327 7.64 3.04 -6.05
C VAL A 327 8.46 2.88 -7.33
N ALA A 328 8.06 3.52 -8.44
CA ALA A 328 8.82 3.47 -9.69
C ALA A 328 10.23 4.05 -9.54
N GLN A 329 10.37 5.20 -8.87
CA GLN A 329 11.67 5.80 -8.57
C GLN A 329 12.57 4.89 -7.73
N ALA A 330 11.99 4.20 -6.73
CA ALA A 330 12.74 3.26 -5.90
C ALA A 330 13.12 1.98 -6.67
N LEU A 331 12.36 1.55 -7.66
CA LEU A 331 12.74 0.43 -8.55
C LEU A 331 13.88 0.83 -9.50
N ASP A 332 13.79 2.03 -10.08
CA ASP A 332 14.74 2.58 -11.06
C ASP A 332 15.94 3.30 -10.42
N ALA A 333 16.11 3.23 -9.09
CA ALA A 333 17.14 3.98 -8.39
C ALA A 333 18.56 3.58 -8.85
N ASP A 334 19.36 4.60 -9.16
CA ASP A 334 20.78 4.47 -9.49
C ASP A 334 21.60 4.03 -8.28
N VAL A 335 22.18 2.84 -8.38
CA VAL A 335 22.94 2.20 -7.29
C VAL A 335 24.19 2.99 -6.94
N ASP A 336 24.88 3.57 -7.94
CA ASP A 336 26.11 4.33 -7.68
C ASP A 336 25.80 5.66 -7.00
N GLY A 337 24.72 6.33 -7.39
CA GLY A 337 24.16 7.48 -6.68
C GLY A 337 23.76 7.15 -5.24
N LEU A 338 23.14 5.99 -4.98
CA LEU A 338 22.83 5.54 -3.61
C LEU A 338 24.10 5.35 -2.76
N ARG A 339 25.16 4.75 -3.33
CA ARG A 339 26.45 4.57 -2.65
C ARG A 339 27.10 5.90 -2.30
N GLU A 340 27.11 6.85 -3.24
CA GLU A 340 27.65 8.19 -3.00
C GLU A 340 26.87 8.90 -1.89
N ARG A 341 25.53 8.85 -1.94
CA ARG A 341 24.66 9.41 -0.92
C ARG A 341 24.90 8.78 0.45
N ALA A 342 25.04 7.45 0.52
CA ALA A 342 25.35 6.74 1.76
C ALA A 342 26.68 7.20 2.38
N ARG A 343 27.75 7.30 1.57
CA ARG A 343 29.07 7.79 2.03
C ARG A 343 28.99 9.22 2.58
N ARG A 344 28.29 10.11 1.88
CA ARG A 344 28.10 11.51 2.28
C ARG A 344 27.36 11.63 3.62
N LEU A 345 26.30 10.85 3.82
CA LEU A 345 25.51 10.89 5.05
C LEU A 345 26.25 10.22 6.22
N ALA A 346 26.86 9.06 6.00
CA ALA A 346 27.64 8.35 7.02
C ALA A 346 28.80 9.20 7.55
N ALA A 347 29.49 9.96 6.70
CA ALA A 347 30.58 10.86 7.10
C ALA A 347 30.17 11.96 8.08
N GLN A 348 28.87 12.23 8.24
CA GLN A 348 28.32 13.25 9.14
C GLN A 348 27.79 12.68 10.47
N LEU A 349 27.91 11.37 10.67
CA LEU A 349 27.32 10.63 11.78
C LEU A 349 28.40 9.87 12.55
N PRO A 350 28.32 9.82 13.90
CA PRO A 350 29.23 8.99 14.68
C PRO A 350 28.88 7.50 14.52
N GLN A 351 29.91 6.64 14.45
CA GLN A 351 29.75 5.17 14.41
C GLN A 351 28.93 4.66 13.21
N ALA A 352 28.93 5.43 12.12
CA ALA A 352 28.21 5.12 10.89
C ALA A 352 29.18 4.73 9.77
N ASP A 353 28.85 3.66 9.06
CA ASP A 353 29.57 3.23 7.86
C ASP A 353 28.62 3.20 6.67
N ALA A 354 29.10 3.55 5.48
CA ALA A 354 28.35 3.34 4.24
C ALA A 354 28.64 1.92 3.72
N VAL A 355 27.59 1.14 3.47
CA VAL A 355 27.70 -0.26 3.06
C VAL A 355 26.83 -0.53 1.83
N ASP A 356 27.31 -1.43 0.97
CA ASP A 356 26.45 -2.05 -0.04
C ASP A 356 25.47 -3.00 0.65
N CYS A 357 24.25 -3.08 0.13
CA CYS A 357 23.24 -3.99 0.65
C CYS A 357 22.24 -4.40 -0.42
N VAL A 358 21.28 -5.25 -0.06
CA VAL A 358 20.21 -5.68 -0.96
C VAL A 358 18.87 -5.21 -0.40
N ALA A 359 18.14 -4.48 -1.23
CA ALA A 359 16.78 -4.08 -1.02
C ALA A 359 15.81 -5.10 -1.65
N ALA A 360 14.54 -5.02 -1.28
CA ALA A 360 13.50 -5.91 -1.78
C ALA A 360 12.29 -5.11 -2.26
N VAL A 361 11.54 -5.66 -3.21
CA VAL A 361 10.29 -5.06 -3.69
C VAL A 361 9.25 -5.01 -2.56
N GLY A 362 9.06 -6.09 -1.79
CA GLY A 362 8.15 -6.11 -0.63
C GLY A 362 6.80 -6.77 -0.89
N GLY A 363 5.91 -6.74 0.13
CA GLY A 363 4.71 -7.56 0.30
C GLY A 363 3.54 -7.27 -0.66
N GLY A 364 3.83 -7.14 -1.94
CA GLY A 364 2.89 -6.81 -2.99
C GLY A 364 3.29 -7.23 -4.40
N GLY A 365 4.37 -7.99 -4.60
CA GLY A 365 4.75 -8.42 -5.95
C GLY A 365 6.23 -8.75 -6.02
N ALA A 366 6.60 -9.49 -7.05
CA ALA A 366 7.98 -9.87 -7.36
C ALA A 366 8.74 -10.46 -6.15
N PRO A 367 8.20 -11.48 -5.45
CA PRO A 367 8.92 -12.12 -4.37
C PRO A 367 10.24 -12.70 -4.89
N GLY A 368 11.32 -12.53 -4.12
CA GLY A 368 12.66 -12.99 -4.50
C GLY A 368 13.44 -12.07 -5.46
N VAL A 369 12.86 -10.96 -5.91
CA VAL A 369 13.63 -9.95 -6.67
C VAL A 369 14.51 -9.16 -5.70
N GLU A 370 15.81 -9.29 -5.90
CA GLU A 370 16.86 -8.57 -5.19
C GLU A 370 17.22 -7.28 -5.93
N LEU A 371 17.20 -6.16 -5.21
CA LEU A 371 17.55 -4.84 -5.74
C LEU A 371 18.87 -4.40 -5.10
N PRO A 372 19.99 -4.33 -5.84
CA PRO A 372 21.25 -3.80 -5.31
C PRO A 372 21.05 -2.40 -4.74
N SER A 373 21.58 -2.12 -3.56
CA SER A 373 21.34 -0.87 -2.83
C SER A 373 22.55 -0.45 -2.01
N ALA A 374 22.42 0.69 -1.31
CA ALA A 374 23.38 1.15 -0.33
C ALA A 374 22.66 1.69 0.93
N ALA A 375 23.27 1.47 2.07
CA ALA A 375 22.72 1.82 3.37
C ALA A 375 23.75 2.55 4.25
N ILE A 376 23.23 3.25 5.26
CA ILE A 376 24.00 3.68 6.43
C ILE A 376 23.90 2.57 7.48
N SER A 377 25.04 2.01 7.88
CA SER A 377 25.15 1.00 8.93
C SER A 377 25.47 1.65 10.26
N LEU A 378 24.62 1.43 11.26
CA LEU A 378 24.69 1.97 12.62
C LEU A 378 24.73 0.85 13.67
N PRO A 379 25.12 1.14 14.92
CA PRO A 379 25.00 0.15 16.01
C PRO A 379 23.55 -0.31 16.17
N GLU A 380 23.34 -1.61 16.43
CA GLU A 380 22.00 -2.20 16.60
C GLU A 380 21.12 -1.44 17.62
N THR A 381 21.75 -0.89 18.66
CA THR A 381 21.09 -0.12 19.72
C THR A 381 20.34 1.11 19.22
N TYR A 382 20.63 1.61 18.02
CA TYR A 382 19.96 2.76 17.42
C TYR A 382 18.55 2.42 16.92
N ALA A 383 18.26 1.16 16.61
CA ALA A 383 17.00 0.80 15.96
C ALA A 383 15.76 1.11 16.81
N ALA A 384 15.79 0.84 18.12
CA ALA A 384 14.63 1.13 18.97
C ALA A 384 14.41 2.64 19.19
N PRO A 385 15.43 3.44 19.56
CA PRO A 385 15.32 4.90 19.62
C PRO A 385 14.83 5.54 18.31
N LEU A 386 15.35 5.12 17.16
CA LEU A 386 14.91 5.62 15.84
C LEU A 386 13.42 5.39 15.59
N ARG A 387 12.88 4.22 15.98
CA ARG A 387 11.45 3.91 15.80
C ARG A 387 10.52 4.78 16.65
N VAL A 388 10.96 5.16 17.85
CA VAL A 388 10.14 5.96 18.79
C VAL A 388 10.45 7.47 18.73
N GLY A 389 11.50 7.84 18.01
CA GLY A 389 11.93 9.22 17.77
C GLY A 389 10.96 10.02 16.90
N THR A 390 11.25 11.31 16.75
CA THR A 390 10.52 12.24 15.89
C THR A 390 11.54 13.02 15.03
N PRO A 391 11.64 12.76 13.72
CA PRO A 391 10.82 11.81 12.96
C PRO A 391 11.10 10.35 13.34
N SER A 392 10.10 9.48 13.15
CA SER A 392 10.27 8.05 13.34
C SER A 392 10.96 7.45 12.11
N VAL A 393 12.03 6.69 12.31
CA VAL A 393 12.79 6.04 11.24
C VAL A 393 12.78 4.54 11.48
N VAL A 394 12.49 3.75 10.44
CA VAL A 394 12.50 2.29 10.51
C VAL A 394 13.54 1.75 9.54
N GLY A 395 14.63 1.20 10.08
CA GLY A 395 15.59 0.38 9.35
C GLY A 395 15.41 -1.12 9.60
N ARG A 396 16.37 -1.93 9.17
CA ARG A 396 16.44 -3.37 9.46
C ARG A 396 17.64 -3.71 10.35
N ILE A 397 17.53 -4.81 11.10
CA ILE A 397 18.68 -5.38 11.82
C ILE A 397 19.25 -6.52 11.00
N GLU A 398 20.54 -6.45 10.70
CA GLU A 398 21.27 -7.41 9.88
C GLU A 398 22.69 -7.54 10.46
N ASP A 399 23.13 -8.76 10.75
CA ASP A 399 24.45 -9.07 11.33
C ASP A 399 24.85 -8.18 12.55
N GLY A 400 23.90 -7.92 13.44
CA GLY A 400 24.13 -7.11 14.65
C GLY A 400 24.31 -5.60 14.38
N ARG A 401 23.86 -5.13 13.22
CA ARG A 401 23.87 -3.72 12.82
C ARG A 401 22.47 -3.24 12.45
N CYS A 402 22.19 -1.96 12.69
CA CYS A 402 20.99 -1.30 12.20
C CYS A 402 21.31 -0.67 10.83
N LEU A 403 20.71 -1.19 9.76
CA LEU A 403 20.87 -0.67 8.41
C LEU A 403 19.72 0.26 8.05
N LEU A 404 20.06 1.46 7.59
CA LEU A 404 19.17 2.46 7.01
C LEU A 404 19.40 2.50 5.50
N ASP A 405 18.63 1.71 4.77
CA ASP A 405 18.74 1.55 3.31
C ASP A 405 18.14 2.75 2.57
N LEU A 406 18.96 3.40 1.75
CA LEU A 406 18.59 4.66 1.12
C LEU A 406 17.71 4.51 -0.13
N ARG A 407 17.50 3.29 -0.64
CA ARG A 407 16.59 3.06 -1.78
C ARG A 407 15.16 3.46 -1.45
N THR A 408 14.74 3.34 -0.20
CA THR A 408 13.38 3.69 0.25
C THR A 408 13.28 5.03 0.98
N VAL A 409 14.39 5.77 1.08
CA VAL A 409 14.44 7.11 1.69
C VAL A 409 14.49 8.15 0.58
N ALA A 410 13.52 9.05 0.52
CA ALA A 410 13.54 10.15 -0.45
C ALA A 410 14.75 11.06 -0.19
N PRO A 411 15.42 11.60 -1.23
CA PRO A 411 16.52 12.56 -1.04
C PRO A 411 16.15 13.76 -0.15
N ASP A 412 14.89 14.23 -0.25
CA ASP A 412 14.38 15.34 0.55
C ASP A 412 14.26 15.01 2.05
N ASP A 413 14.34 13.73 2.44
CA ASP A 413 14.31 13.28 3.83
C ASP A 413 15.72 13.14 4.45
N ASP A 414 16.81 13.45 3.70
CA ASP A 414 18.20 13.31 4.17
C ASP A 414 18.47 14.05 5.49
N ASP A 415 18.05 15.32 5.58
CA ASP A 415 18.28 16.14 6.78
C ASP A 415 17.51 15.60 7.98
N ALA A 416 16.25 15.21 7.77
CA ALA A 416 15.39 14.63 8.80
C ALA A 416 15.93 13.28 9.30
N LEU A 417 16.51 12.47 8.41
CA LEU A 417 17.20 11.23 8.74
C LEU A 417 18.43 11.50 9.61
N LEU A 418 19.29 12.46 9.22
CA LEU A 418 20.49 12.82 9.97
C LEU A 418 20.16 13.33 11.38
N GLU A 419 19.15 14.17 11.51
CA GLU A 419 18.66 14.67 12.80
C GLU A 419 18.19 13.53 13.72
N ALA A 420 17.41 12.59 13.19
CA ALA A 420 16.93 11.44 13.94
C ALA A 420 18.07 10.54 14.43
N VAL A 421 19.08 10.29 13.59
CA VAL A 421 20.23 9.48 13.98
C VAL A 421 21.08 10.18 15.04
N ARG A 422 21.32 11.49 14.90
CA ARG A 422 22.07 12.27 15.89
C ARG A 422 21.40 12.26 17.26
N ALA A 423 20.07 12.34 17.31
CA ALA A 423 19.29 12.26 18.55
C ALA A 423 19.39 10.90 19.27
N CYS A 424 19.85 9.84 18.59
CA CYS A 424 20.08 8.53 19.20
C CYS A 424 21.50 8.39 19.78
N SER A 425 22.43 9.27 19.38
CA SER A 425 23.83 9.24 19.78
C SER A 425 24.14 10.04 21.06
N SER A 426 23.18 10.86 21.49
CA SER A 426 23.18 11.64 22.74
C SER A 426 22.52 10.87 23.88
#